data_AF-A0A842P4R5-F1
#
_entry.id   AF-A0A842P4R5-F1
#
_cell.length_a   1.000
_cell.length_b   1.000
_cell.length_c   1.000
_cell.angle_alpha   90.00
_cell.angle_beta   90.00
_cell.angle_gamma   90.00
#
_symmetry.space_group_name_H-M   'P 1'
#
loop_
_entity.id
_entity.type
_entity.pdbx_description
1 polymer ?
#
loop_
_entity_poly.entity_id
_entity_poly.type
_entity_poly.pdbx_seq_one_letter_code
_entity_poly.pdbx_strand_id
1 'polypeptide(L)'
;MENLITVEMIKKNENQLKGRIFTQLQLNIIKKKLRKEQLNTNEKTYYYKYIKPKLKAMLSFFNIDEINFKGKENIITERIPKAIRILSKIKQKHKNKKIMISGSFLFNRDYHDIDAFIFTKYNKEDYNKGKLHVNFLPETTIDSLFFNSLSQISISNFSYTPKKEFNIELNHTLKSYELLVNQILNEEEYQKELRTFLLEVEYTSKGVILNPKQLYDLREKTIKRNTIKVLSNILINTLILSYEKKTLNQNLKQHIKDYKGLLNVYKSSRNLKIYIQTYKQVMTSAA
;
A
#
# COMPACT_ATOMS: atom_id res chain seq x y z
N MET A 1 22.43 6.61 -7.70
CA MET A 1 23.41 7.70 -7.57
C MET A 1 23.26 8.71 -8.69
N GLU A 2 23.59 8.40 -9.95
CA GLU A 2 23.54 9.38 -11.06
C GLU A 2 22.12 9.88 -11.40
N ASN A 3 21.07 9.15 -11.03
CA ASN A 3 19.67 9.58 -11.20
C ASN A 3 19.11 10.41 -10.04
N LEU A 4 19.90 10.63 -8.97
CA LEU A 4 19.46 11.31 -7.75
C LEU A 4 20.11 12.69 -7.59
N ILE A 5 21.06 13.02 -8.46
CA ILE A 5 21.85 14.26 -8.43
C ILE A 5 21.80 14.80 -9.86
N THR A 6 21.19 15.97 -10.05
CA THR A 6 21.16 16.64 -11.37
C THR A 6 22.27 17.69 -11.49
N VAL A 7 22.55 18.12 -12.72
CA VAL A 7 23.49 19.22 -12.98
C VAL A 7 22.99 20.52 -12.35
N GLU A 8 21.68 20.80 -12.37
CA GLU A 8 21.14 22.01 -11.72
C GLU A 8 21.34 21.97 -10.19
N MET A 9 21.15 20.81 -9.55
CA MET A 9 21.37 20.67 -8.11
C MET A 9 22.83 20.93 -7.72
N ILE A 10 23.79 20.46 -8.53
CA ILE A 10 25.21 20.73 -8.31
C ILE A 10 25.51 22.22 -8.50
N LYS A 11 24.96 22.88 -9.53
CA LYS A 11 25.16 24.32 -9.77
C LYS A 11 24.57 25.17 -8.64
N LYS A 12 23.33 24.88 -8.22
CA LYS A 12 22.62 25.61 -7.16
C LYS A 12 23.37 25.58 -5.84
N ASN A 13 24.06 24.47 -5.55
CA ASN A 13 24.77 24.26 -4.27
C ASN A 13 26.29 24.30 -4.42
N GLU A 14 26.83 24.79 -5.54
CA GLU A 14 28.25 24.69 -5.88
C GLU A 14 29.16 25.31 -4.80
N ASN A 15 28.78 26.48 -4.29
CA ASN A 15 29.53 27.18 -3.24
C ASN A 15 29.60 26.42 -1.91
N GLN A 16 28.58 25.61 -1.59
CA GLN A 16 28.56 24.80 -0.38
C GLN A 16 29.35 23.49 -0.54
N LEU A 17 29.39 22.96 -1.77
CA LEU A 17 30.08 21.70 -2.09
C LEU A 17 31.59 21.91 -2.31
N LYS A 18 31.96 23.04 -2.92
CA LYS A 18 33.34 23.39 -3.27
C LYS A 18 34.17 23.62 -2.01
N GLY A 19 35.32 22.96 -1.92
CA GLY A 19 36.28 23.10 -0.82
C GLY A 19 35.89 22.36 0.47
N ARG A 20 34.59 22.12 0.70
CA ARG A 20 34.10 21.37 1.87
C ARG A 20 34.00 19.87 1.63
N ILE A 21 33.55 19.46 0.44
CA ILE A 21 33.34 18.05 0.11
C ILE A 21 34.10 17.66 -1.17
N PHE A 22 34.01 18.51 -2.19
CA PHE A 22 34.63 18.29 -3.48
C PHE A 22 35.57 19.44 -3.86
N THR A 23 36.65 19.12 -4.57
CA THR A 23 37.47 20.13 -5.26
C THR A 23 36.76 20.62 -6.53
N GLN A 24 37.17 21.76 -7.09
CA GLN A 24 36.60 22.25 -8.36
C GLN A 24 36.77 21.22 -9.49
N LEU A 25 37.94 20.55 -9.54
CA LEU A 25 38.20 19.48 -10.50
C LEU A 25 37.18 18.34 -10.34
N GLN A 26 36.91 17.92 -9.10
CA GLN A 26 35.92 16.87 -8.82
C GLN A 26 34.50 17.29 -9.22
N LEU A 27 34.11 18.54 -8.96
CA LEU A 27 32.81 19.08 -9.38
C LEU A 27 32.67 19.12 -10.91
N ASN A 28 33.72 19.48 -11.63
CA ASN A 28 33.73 19.47 -13.09
C ASN A 28 33.57 18.04 -13.64
N ILE A 29 34.28 17.07 -13.06
CA ILE A 29 34.15 15.64 -13.43
C ILE A 29 32.73 15.12 -13.15
N ILE A 30 32.11 15.51 -12.02
CA ILE A 30 30.71 15.16 -11.71
C ILE A 30 29.78 15.73 -12.78
N LYS A 31 29.88 17.03 -13.09
CA LYS A 31 29.04 17.71 -14.11
C LYS A 31 29.18 17.02 -15.47
N LYS A 32 30.42 16.73 -15.90
CA LYS A 32 30.74 16.02 -17.13
C LYS A 32 30.07 14.64 -17.18
N LYS A 33 30.20 13.87 -16.10
CA LYS A 33 29.57 12.55 -15.97
C LYS A 33 28.03 12.62 -16.02
N LEU A 34 27.41 13.59 -15.33
CA LEU A 34 25.96 13.77 -15.30
C LEU A 34 25.39 14.18 -16.67
N ARG A 35 26.16 14.89 -17.48
CA ARG A 35 25.83 15.22 -18.88
C ARG A 35 26.06 14.06 -19.85
N LYS A 36 26.52 12.90 -19.36
CA LYS A 36 26.92 11.72 -20.15
C LYS A 36 28.07 11.99 -21.11
N GLU A 37 28.87 13.03 -20.85
CA GLU A 37 30.10 13.30 -21.60
C GLU A 37 31.17 12.24 -21.25
N GLN A 38 32.05 11.96 -22.21
CA GLN A 38 33.07 10.93 -22.06
C GLN A 38 34.19 11.39 -21.11
N LEU A 39 34.44 10.62 -20.06
CA LEU A 39 35.57 10.88 -19.14
C LEU A 39 36.87 10.31 -19.73
N ASN A 40 37.96 11.07 -19.68
CA ASN A 40 39.30 10.59 -20.00
C ASN A 40 39.83 9.64 -18.91
N THR A 41 40.97 8.99 -19.14
CA THR A 41 41.53 7.96 -18.23
C THR A 41 41.78 8.50 -16.81
N ASN A 42 42.30 9.72 -16.70
CA ASN A 42 42.57 10.37 -15.41
C ASN A 42 41.25 10.74 -14.71
N GLU A 43 40.29 11.30 -15.44
CA GLU A 43 38.96 11.64 -14.93
C GLU A 43 38.19 10.40 -14.47
N LYS A 44 38.28 9.27 -15.18
CA LYS A 44 37.70 7.99 -14.77
C LYS A 44 38.30 7.52 -13.45
N THR A 45 39.63 7.56 -13.34
CA THR A 45 40.35 7.18 -12.12
C THR A 45 39.91 8.05 -10.94
N TYR A 46 39.87 9.36 -11.13
CA TYR A 46 39.38 10.31 -10.12
C TYR A 46 37.94 10.04 -9.73
N TYR A 47 37.08 9.79 -10.72
CA TYR A 47 35.67 9.53 -10.51
C TYR A 47 35.46 8.29 -9.65
N TYR A 48 36.05 7.16 -10.01
CA TYR A 48 35.81 5.90 -9.31
C TYR A 48 36.52 5.80 -7.96
N LYS A 49 37.74 6.36 -7.83
CA LYS A 49 38.54 6.23 -6.61
C LYS A 49 38.19 7.26 -5.54
N TYR A 50 37.81 8.49 -5.92
CA TYR A 50 37.64 9.58 -4.96
C TYR A 50 36.23 10.19 -4.96
N ILE A 51 35.63 10.40 -6.13
CA ILE A 51 34.33 11.07 -6.23
C ILE A 51 33.19 10.13 -5.85
N LYS A 52 33.14 8.94 -6.46
CA LYS A 52 32.06 7.96 -6.26
C LYS A 52 31.96 7.51 -4.80
N PRO A 53 33.05 7.24 -4.05
CA PRO A 53 32.96 6.94 -2.63
C PRO A 53 32.41 8.10 -1.79
N LYS A 54 32.83 9.35 -2.06
CA LYS A 54 32.29 10.54 -1.39
C LYS A 54 30.81 10.73 -1.67
N LEU A 55 30.38 10.54 -2.93
CA LEU A 55 28.97 10.58 -3.28
C LEU A 55 28.19 9.47 -2.56
N LYS A 56 28.73 8.24 -2.46
CA LYS A 56 28.12 7.18 -1.63
C LYS A 56 28.02 7.58 -0.17
N ALA A 57 29.10 8.12 0.40
CA ALA A 57 29.14 8.53 1.79
C ALA A 57 28.14 9.65 2.05
N MET A 58 28.07 10.69 1.21
CA MET A 58 27.07 11.75 1.30
C MET A 58 25.65 11.17 1.23
N LEU A 59 25.37 10.33 0.24
CA LEU A 59 24.06 9.68 0.13
C LEU A 59 23.80 8.78 1.34
N SER A 60 24.81 8.16 1.95
CA SER A 60 24.64 7.38 3.18
C SER A 60 24.42 8.26 4.41
N PHE A 61 25.08 9.41 4.51
CA PHE A 61 24.92 10.39 5.61
C PHE A 61 23.56 11.09 5.56
N PHE A 62 23.09 11.38 4.35
CA PHE A 62 21.76 11.92 4.10
C PHE A 62 20.72 10.85 3.87
N ASN A 63 21.07 9.57 4.09
CA ASN A 63 20.09 8.50 4.09
C ASN A 63 19.38 8.31 2.72
N ILE A 64 20.03 8.69 1.62
CA ILE A 64 19.57 8.63 0.23
C ILE A 64 19.92 7.29 -0.47
N ASP A 65 20.50 6.33 0.25
CA ASP A 65 20.54 4.90 -0.13
C ASP A 65 19.54 4.04 0.69
N GLU A 66 18.66 4.67 1.48
CA GLU A 66 17.94 4.02 2.56
C GLU A 66 16.97 2.93 2.13
N ILE A 67 17.26 1.76 2.68
CA ILE A 67 16.18 0.86 3.04
C ILE A 67 15.40 1.56 4.15
N ASN A 68 14.18 1.97 3.82
CA ASN A 68 13.26 2.62 4.74
C ASN A 68 12.49 1.54 5.50
N PHE A 69 12.41 1.69 6.82
CA PHE A 69 11.64 0.80 7.70
C PHE A 69 10.44 1.55 8.26
N LYS A 70 9.26 0.92 8.21
CA LYS A 70 8.04 1.39 8.87
C LYS A 70 7.48 0.28 9.75
N GLY A 71 7.01 0.64 10.94
CA GLY A 71 6.44 -0.30 11.91
C GLY A 71 7.44 -1.34 12.41
N LYS A 72 8.70 -0.94 12.62
CA LYS A 72 9.83 -1.83 12.94
C LYS A 72 9.55 -2.68 14.18
N GLU A 73 8.84 -2.13 15.16
CA GLU A 73 8.39 -2.81 16.38
C GLU A 73 7.46 -3.99 16.13
N ASN A 74 6.81 -4.05 14.97
CA ASN A 74 5.95 -5.15 14.56
C ASN A 74 6.66 -6.16 13.63
N ILE A 75 7.89 -5.89 13.21
CA ILE A 75 8.65 -6.76 12.31
C ILE A 75 9.43 -7.82 13.10
N ILE A 76 9.29 -9.09 12.72
CA ILE A 76 10.10 -10.21 13.20
C ILE A 76 11.56 -9.94 12.82
N THR A 77 12.40 -9.69 13.83
CA THR A 77 13.75 -9.15 13.65
C THR A 77 14.64 -10.05 12.78
N GLU A 78 14.50 -11.37 12.92
CA GLU A 78 15.25 -12.38 12.16
C GLU A 78 14.93 -12.34 10.65
N ARG A 79 13.79 -11.77 10.25
CA ARG A 79 13.37 -11.68 8.84
C ARG A 79 13.96 -10.46 8.13
N ILE A 80 14.44 -9.45 8.86
CA ILE A 80 14.98 -8.21 8.30
C ILE A 80 16.14 -8.46 7.32
N PRO A 81 17.19 -9.23 7.67
CA PRO A 81 18.32 -9.45 6.75
C PRO A 81 17.88 -10.14 5.44
N LYS A 82 16.95 -11.09 5.54
CA LYS A 82 16.38 -11.79 4.38
C LYS A 82 15.60 -10.82 3.49
N ALA A 83 14.76 -9.96 4.07
CA ALA A 83 13.98 -8.96 3.34
C ALA A 83 14.90 -7.96 2.62
N ILE A 84 15.92 -7.43 3.30
CA ILE A 84 16.93 -6.52 2.71
C ILE A 84 17.62 -7.16 1.49
N ARG A 85 18.02 -8.43 1.61
CA ARG A 85 18.68 -9.16 0.53
C ARG A 85 17.76 -9.32 -0.68
N ILE A 86 16.48 -9.63 -0.45
CA ILE A 86 15.48 -9.76 -1.51
C ILE A 86 15.22 -8.41 -2.17
N LEU A 87 14.98 -7.36 -1.39
CA LEU A 87 14.77 -6.00 -1.88
C LEU A 87 15.93 -5.56 -2.79
N SER A 88 17.17 -5.86 -2.38
CA SER A 88 18.36 -5.56 -3.17
C SER A 88 18.42 -6.33 -4.49
N LYS A 89 18.07 -7.63 -4.50
CA LYS A 89 17.98 -8.45 -5.72
C LYS A 89 16.90 -7.93 -6.67
N ILE A 90 15.72 -7.59 -6.16
CA ILE A 90 14.62 -7.03 -6.96
C ILE A 90 15.02 -5.66 -7.53
N LYS A 91 15.68 -4.80 -6.72
CA LYS A 91 16.20 -3.49 -7.17
C LYS A 91 17.21 -3.61 -8.32
N GLN A 92 18.03 -4.65 -8.35
CA GLN A 92 18.96 -4.91 -9.46
C GLN A 92 18.22 -5.26 -10.76
N LYS A 93 17.16 -6.09 -10.68
CA LYS A 93 16.33 -6.48 -11.83
C LYS A 93 15.42 -5.34 -12.30
N HIS A 94 14.86 -4.56 -11.38
CA HIS A 94 13.90 -3.49 -11.63
C HIS A 94 14.50 -2.13 -11.26
N LYS A 95 15.51 -1.71 -12.03
CA LYS A 95 16.25 -0.46 -11.78
C LYS A 95 15.32 0.75 -11.76
N ASN A 96 15.56 1.66 -10.82
CA ASN A 96 14.84 2.93 -10.64
C ASN A 96 13.33 2.76 -10.35
N LYS A 97 12.89 1.60 -9.87
CA LYS A 97 11.51 1.39 -9.41
C LYS A 97 11.41 1.53 -7.90
N LYS A 98 10.27 2.05 -7.45
CA LYS A 98 9.85 1.99 -6.05
C LYS A 98 9.48 0.55 -5.75
N ILE A 99 10.12 -0.03 -4.75
CA ILE A 99 9.96 -1.42 -4.35
C ILE A 99 9.75 -1.46 -2.84
N MET A 100 8.79 -2.25 -2.40
CA MET A 100 8.46 -2.45 -1.00
C MET A 100 8.24 -3.93 -0.73
N ILE A 101 8.72 -4.41 0.41
CA ILE A 101 8.31 -5.70 0.98
C ILE A 101 7.36 -5.37 2.14
N SER A 102 6.20 -6.01 2.14
CA SER A 102 5.17 -5.88 3.18
C SER A 102 4.39 -7.20 3.29
N GLY A 103 3.34 -7.23 4.10
CA GLY A 103 2.47 -8.39 4.30
C GLY A 103 2.86 -9.27 5.48
N SER A 104 2.15 -10.39 5.62
CA SER A 104 2.25 -11.29 6.77
C SER A 104 3.67 -11.82 6.99
N PHE A 105 4.50 -11.87 5.96
CA PHE A 105 5.92 -12.20 6.08
C PHE A 105 6.65 -11.34 7.11
N LEU A 106 6.26 -10.10 7.35
CA LEU A 106 7.02 -9.27 8.28
C LEU A 106 6.65 -9.53 9.74
N PHE A 107 5.44 -10.00 10.04
CA PHE A 107 4.92 -10.04 11.42
C PHE A 107 4.32 -11.39 11.87
N ASN A 108 3.99 -12.30 10.95
CA ASN A 108 3.37 -13.60 11.27
C ASN A 108 4.40 -14.73 11.15
N ARG A 109 4.70 -15.41 12.27
CA ARG A 109 5.71 -16.48 12.33
C ARG A 109 5.39 -17.70 11.46
N ASP A 110 4.12 -18.00 11.23
CA ASP A 110 3.69 -19.17 10.46
C ASP A 110 3.69 -18.89 8.95
N TYR A 111 3.61 -17.62 8.55
CA TYR A 111 3.63 -17.22 7.15
C TYR A 111 5.06 -17.01 6.64
N HIS A 112 5.44 -17.71 5.58
CA HIS A 112 6.82 -17.74 5.07
C HIS A 112 6.98 -17.17 3.66
N ASP A 113 5.88 -16.99 2.95
CA ASP A 113 5.87 -16.40 1.61
C ASP A 113 6.08 -14.89 1.72
N ILE A 114 6.71 -14.31 0.70
CA ILE A 114 7.22 -12.95 0.73
C ILE A 114 6.52 -12.18 -0.37
N ASP A 115 5.77 -11.15 0.02
CA ASP A 115 5.11 -10.24 -0.90
C ASP A 115 6.00 -9.02 -1.16
N ALA A 116 6.46 -8.90 -2.40
CA ALA A 116 7.18 -7.73 -2.89
C ALA A 116 6.31 -6.95 -3.87
N PHE A 117 6.19 -5.65 -3.65
CA PHE A 117 5.38 -4.73 -4.43
C PHE A 117 6.30 -3.81 -5.24
N ILE A 118 6.10 -3.75 -6.55
CA ILE A 118 6.86 -2.90 -7.46
C ILE A 118 5.90 -1.91 -8.12
N PHE A 119 6.14 -0.62 -7.93
CA PHE A 119 5.29 0.42 -8.51
C PHE A 119 5.73 0.76 -9.93
N THR A 120 4.80 0.68 -10.88
CA THR A 120 5.05 0.91 -12.30
C THR A 120 3.96 1.76 -12.95
N LYS A 121 4.36 2.56 -13.95
CA LYS A 121 3.42 3.33 -14.78
C LYS A 121 2.57 2.48 -15.70
N TYR A 122 3.13 1.35 -16.15
CA TYR A 122 2.47 0.43 -17.07
C TYR A 122 2.03 -0.82 -16.32
N ASN A 123 0.92 -1.39 -16.76
CA ASN A 123 0.46 -2.69 -16.28
C ASN A 123 1.50 -3.76 -16.62
N LYS A 124 1.81 -4.58 -15.63
CA LYS A 124 2.70 -5.72 -15.75
C LYS A 124 2.07 -6.88 -15.02
N GLU A 125 2.30 -8.07 -15.53
CA GLU A 125 1.79 -9.29 -14.90
C GLU A 125 2.60 -9.63 -13.65
N ASP A 126 1.88 -9.93 -12.59
CA ASP A 126 2.43 -10.47 -11.36
C ASP A 126 3.11 -11.82 -11.63
N TYR A 127 4.14 -12.14 -10.85
CA TYR A 127 4.80 -13.44 -10.98
C TYR A 127 5.30 -13.98 -9.65
N ASN A 128 5.39 -15.30 -9.60
CA ASN A 128 5.89 -16.03 -8.45
C ASN A 128 7.26 -16.64 -8.75
N LYS A 129 8.16 -16.62 -7.77
CA LYS A 129 9.45 -17.31 -7.82
C LYS A 129 9.72 -18.02 -6.50
N GLY A 130 9.28 -19.28 -6.40
CA GLY A 130 9.27 -20.00 -5.12
C GLY A 130 8.38 -19.27 -4.12
N LYS A 131 8.88 -19.03 -2.91
CA LYS A 131 8.19 -18.29 -1.83
C LYS A 131 8.15 -16.77 -2.01
N LEU A 132 8.48 -16.24 -3.19
CA LEU A 132 8.49 -14.80 -3.47
C LEU A 132 7.41 -14.48 -4.49
N HIS A 133 6.42 -13.70 -4.06
CA HIS A 133 5.36 -13.15 -4.89
C HIS A 133 5.74 -11.71 -5.25
N VAL A 134 5.85 -11.44 -6.54
CA VAL A 134 6.16 -10.09 -7.05
C VAL A 134 4.90 -9.52 -7.67
N ASN A 135 4.34 -8.52 -6.99
CA ASN A 135 3.13 -7.82 -7.37
C ASN A 135 3.48 -6.48 -8.02
N PHE A 136 2.99 -6.22 -9.22
CA PHE A 136 3.11 -4.94 -9.89
C PHE A 136 1.88 -4.09 -9.60
N LEU A 137 2.11 -2.93 -9.02
CA LEU A 137 1.04 -1.98 -8.71
C LEU A 137 1.18 -0.72 -9.57
N PRO A 138 0.07 -0.16 -10.08
CA PRO A 138 0.08 1.17 -10.67
C PRO A 138 0.65 2.21 -9.70
N GLU A 139 1.39 3.19 -10.19
CA GLU A 139 1.94 4.28 -9.35
C GLU A 139 0.86 5.04 -8.56
N THR A 140 -0.36 5.14 -9.11
CA THR A 140 -1.53 5.74 -8.45
C THR A 140 -1.98 4.99 -7.19
N THR A 141 -1.62 3.72 -7.04
CA THR A 141 -1.96 2.91 -5.86
C THR A 141 -1.33 3.46 -4.59
N ILE A 142 -0.24 4.24 -4.70
CA ILE A 142 0.41 4.90 -3.56
C ILE A 142 -0.57 5.83 -2.80
N ASP A 143 -1.58 6.35 -3.49
CA ASP A 143 -2.57 7.26 -2.90
C ASP A 143 -3.84 6.53 -2.43
N SER A 144 -3.82 5.20 -2.40
CA SER A 144 -4.95 4.38 -1.94
C SER A 144 -4.91 4.11 -0.44
N LEU A 145 -6.10 3.90 0.15
CA LEU A 145 -6.25 3.51 1.54
C LEU A 145 -5.50 2.18 1.82
N PHE A 146 -5.62 1.24 0.88
CA PHE A 146 -4.93 -0.05 0.95
C PHE A 146 -3.41 0.11 1.05
N PHE A 147 -2.79 0.96 0.23
CA PHE A 147 -1.35 1.19 0.32
C PHE A 147 -0.95 1.90 1.62
N ASN A 148 -1.81 2.78 2.16
CA ASN A 148 -1.56 3.41 3.45
C ASN A 148 -1.59 2.41 4.59
N SER A 149 -2.46 1.40 4.52
CA SER A 149 -2.39 0.25 5.42
C SER A 149 -1.10 -0.55 5.19
N LEU A 150 -0.86 -1.00 3.97
CA LEU A 150 0.30 -1.84 3.59
C LEU A 150 1.66 -1.24 3.98
N SER A 151 1.81 0.08 3.85
CA SER A 151 3.08 0.79 4.10
C SER A 151 3.42 0.93 5.59
N GLN A 152 2.46 0.77 6.52
CA GLN A 152 2.70 0.96 7.96
C GLN A 152 3.63 -0.10 8.57
N ILE A 153 3.66 -1.32 8.02
CA ILE A 153 4.65 -2.36 8.38
C ILE A 153 5.35 -2.76 7.09
N SER A 154 6.51 -2.16 6.81
CA SER A 154 7.17 -2.35 5.51
C SER A 154 8.68 -2.11 5.54
N ILE A 155 9.34 -2.67 4.52
CA ILE A 155 10.75 -2.46 4.20
C ILE A 155 10.83 -2.04 2.73
N SER A 156 11.20 -0.79 2.44
CA SER A 156 11.15 -0.23 1.08
C SER A 156 12.45 0.46 0.66
N ASN A 157 12.62 0.70 -0.64
CA ASN A 157 13.76 1.46 -1.19
C ASN A 157 13.43 2.94 -1.48
N PHE A 158 12.33 3.44 -0.90
CA PHE A 158 11.82 4.78 -1.11
C PHE A 158 11.10 5.25 0.15
N SER A 159 11.16 6.55 0.41
CA SER A 159 10.38 7.17 1.46
C SER A 159 8.97 7.44 0.97
N TYR A 160 8.00 7.22 1.85
CA TYR A 160 6.58 7.49 1.60
C TYR A 160 6.04 8.36 2.72
N THR A 161 5.29 9.40 2.32
CA THR A 161 4.51 10.23 3.23
C THR A 161 3.05 9.80 3.12
N PRO A 162 2.46 9.23 4.18
CA PRO A 162 1.07 8.82 4.20
C PRO A 162 0.12 9.95 3.82
N LYS A 163 -0.89 9.61 3.02
CA LYS A 163 -2.01 10.51 2.79
C LYS A 163 -2.85 10.56 4.06
N LYS A 164 -3.23 11.77 4.48
CA LYS A 164 -3.96 11.98 5.75
C LYS A 164 -5.44 11.59 5.64
N GLU A 165 -6.05 11.82 4.48
CA GLU A 165 -7.50 11.75 4.32
C GLU A 165 -7.92 10.99 3.07
N PHE A 166 -8.97 10.19 3.23
CA PHE A 166 -9.63 9.44 2.17
C PHE A 166 -11.12 9.76 2.21
N ASN A 167 -11.70 10.04 1.05
CA ASN A 167 -13.14 10.15 0.95
C ASN A 167 -13.70 8.78 0.56
N ILE A 168 -14.42 8.14 1.48
CA ILE A 168 -15.11 6.87 1.23
C ILE A 168 -16.61 7.14 1.20
N GLU A 169 -17.19 7.07 0.01
CA GLU A 169 -18.61 7.29 -0.16
C GLU A 169 -19.43 6.16 0.46
N LEU A 170 -20.60 6.49 1.00
CA LEU A 170 -21.56 5.51 1.53
C LEU A 170 -21.85 4.40 0.52
N ASN A 171 -22.16 4.78 -0.73
CA ASN A 171 -22.48 3.85 -1.80
C ASN A 171 -21.33 2.91 -2.13
N HIS A 172 -20.08 3.36 -2.00
CA HIS A 172 -18.91 2.51 -2.18
C HIS A 172 -18.84 1.43 -1.10
N THR A 173 -19.05 1.80 0.17
CA THR A 173 -19.08 0.86 1.30
C THR A 173 -20.21 -0.16 1.16
N LEU A 174 -21.40 0.26 0.73
CA LEU A 174 -22.54 -0.63 0.49
C LEU A 174 -22.24 -1.64 -0.62
N LYS A 175 -21.68 -1.19 -1.76
CA LYS A 175 -21.29 -2.07 -2.87
C LYS A 175 -20.20 -3.06 -2.47
N SER A 176 -19.22 -2.61 -1.70
CA SER A 176 -18.13 -3.44 -1.15
C SER A 176 -18.69 -4.60 -0.31
N TYR A 177 -19.67 -4.30 0.56
CA TYR A 177 -20.39 -5.32 1.34
C TYR A 177 -21.21 -6.28 0.46
N GLU A 178 -21.98 -5.76 -0.50
CA GLU A 178 -22.82 -6.58 -1.39
C GLU A 178 -21.98 -7.53 -2.23
N LEU A 179 -20.85 -7.05 -2.77
CA LEU A 179 -19.90 -7.88 -3.51
C LEU A 179 -19.40 -9.04 -2.63
N LEU A 180 -19.02 -8.75 -1.38
CA LEU A 180 -18.55 -9.77 -0.45
C LEU A 180 -19.59 -10.84 -0.15
N VAL A 181 -20.84 -10.43 0.10
CA VAL A 181 -21.92 -11.39 0.37
C VAL A 181 -22.16 -12.27 -0.86
N ASN A 182 -22.14 -11.70 -2.07
CA ASN A 182 -22.26 -12.48 -3.29
C ASN A 182 -21.13 -13.50 -3.41
N GLN A 183 -19.87 -13.08 -3.27
CA GLN A 183 -18.71 -13.98 -3.38
C GLN A 183 -18.78 -15.11 -2.35
N ILE A 184 -19.15 -14.82 -1.10
CA ILE A 184 -19.28 -15.84 -0.06
C ILE A 184 -20.41 -16.84 -0.39
N LEU A 185 -21.55 -16.36 -0.88
CA LEU A 185 -22.69 -17.23 -1.23
C LEU A 185 -22.43 -18.07 -2.47
N ASN A 186 -21.60 -17.59 -3.38
CA ASN A 186 -21.20 -18.28 -4.60
C ASN A 186 -19.94 -19.15 -4.43
N GLU A 187 -19.37 -19.20 -3.22
CA GLU A 187 -18.13 -19.93 -2.91
C GLU A 187 -16.92 -19.44 -3.75
N GLU A 188 -16.91 -18.16 -4.12
CA GLU A 188 -15.82 -17.49 -4.81
C GLU A 188 -14.70 -17.07 -3.83
N GLU A 189 -13.49 -16.85 -4.34
CA GLU A 189 -12.37 -16.34 -3.52
C GLU A 189 -12.63 -14.87 -3.10
N TYR A 190 -12.90 -14.64 -1.81
CA TYR A 190 -13.34 -13.35 -1.26
C TYR A 190 -12.30 -12.67 -0.35
N GLN A 191 -11.12 -13.26 -0.18
CA GLN A 191 -10.13 -12.81 0.82
C GLN A 191 -9.56 -11.42 0.54
N LYS A 192 -9.53 -11.00 -0.73
CA LYS A 192 -9.05 -9.67 -1.13
C LYS A 192 -10.11 -8.62 -0.83
N GLU A 193 -11.34 -8.87 -1.24
CA GLU A 193 -12.49 -8.00 -1.03
C GLU A 193 -12.77 -7.85 0.48
N LEU A 194 -12.58 -8.92 1.26
CA LEU A 194 -12.74 -8.87 2.72
C LEU A 194 -11.76 -7.91 3.36
N ARG A 195 -10.49 -7.95 2.94
CA ARG A 195 -9.45 -7.03 3.43
C ARG A 195 -9.78 -5.58 3.07
N THR A 196 -10.24 -5.34 1.85
CA THR A 196 -10.65 -4.01 1.39
C THR A 196 -11.81 -3.49 2.23
N PHE A 197 -12.88 -4.27 2.37
CA PHE A 197 -14.05 -3.90 3.16
C PHE A 197 -13.72 -3.62 4.61
N LEU A 198 -12.96 -4.50 5.27
CA LEU A 198 -12.57 -4.32 6.68
C LEU A 198 -11.73 -3.05 6.89
N LEU A 199 -10.88 -2.71 5.91
CA LEU A 199 -10.10 -1.48 5.98
C LEU A 199 -10.98 -0.24 5.77
N GLU A 200 -11.93 -0.30 4.83
CA GLU A 200 -12.88 0.78 4.56
C GLU A 200 -13.77 1.04 5.78
N VAL A 201 -14.39 0.02 6.35
CA VAL A 201 -15.32 0.19 7.47
C VAL A 201 -14.65 0.69 8.75
N GLU A 202 -13.41 0.27 9.02
CA GLU A 202 -12.63 0.75 10.17
C GLU A 202 -12.19 2.21 9.97
N TYR A 203 -11.79 2.57 8.75
CA TYR A 203 -11.47 3.95 8.43
C TYR A 203 -12.71 4.87 8.52
N THR A 204 -13.83 4.47 7.92
CA THR A 204 -15.07 5.26 7.92
C THR A 204 -15.63 5.44 9.34
N SER A 205 -15.54 4.42 10.20
CA SER A 205 -16.11 4.48 11.56
C SER A 205 -15.22 5.13 12.60
N LYS A 206 -13.90 4.95 12.51
CA LYS A 206 -12.95 5.38 13.56
C LYS A 206 -11.92 6.39 13.07
N GLY A 207 -11.84 6.67 11.77
CA GLY A 207 -10.77 7.46 11.17
C GLY A 207 -9.40 6.77 11.23
N VAL A 208 -9.36 5.45 11.51
CA VAL A 208 -8.11 4.70 11.71
C VAL A 208 -7.79 3.87 10.48
N ILE A 209 -6.57 4.03 9.96
CA ILE A 209 -6.03 3.14 8.93
C ILE A 209 -5.31 1.99 9.63
N LEU A 210 -5.92 0.81 9.63
CA LEU A 210 -5.32 -0.37 10.25
C LEU A 210 -3.98 -0.72 9.60
N ASN A 211 -2.96 -1.01 10.41
CA ASN A 211 -1.71 -1.56 9.89
C ASN A 211 -1.91 -3.03 9.43
N PRO A 212 -0.96 -3.63 8.69
CA PRO A 212 -1.13 -4.97 8.11
C PRO A 212 -1.38 -6.08 9.13
N LYS A 213 -0.80 -5.96 10.33
CA LYS A 213 -0.98 -6.92 11.42
C LYS A 213 -2.38 -6.82 12.03
N GLN A 214 -2.84 -5.60 12.32
CA GLN A 214 -4.19 -5.36 12.82
C GLN A 214 -5.26 -5.82 11.84
N LEU A 215 -5.06 -5.56 10.54
CA LEU A 215 -5.97 -6.01 9.49
C LEU A 215 -5.98 -7.54 9.37
N TYR A 216 -4.82 -8.19 9.49
CA TYR A 216 -4.71 -9.65 9.56
C TYR A 216 -5.52 -10.20 10.75
N ASP A 217 -5.29 -9.69 11.95
CA ASP A 217 -5.98 -10.16 13.16
C ASP A 217 -7.50 -9.95 13.09
N LEU A 218 -7.96 -8.82 12.55
CA LEU A 218 -9.38 -8.54 12.34
C LEU A 218 -10.00 -9.49 11.32
N ARG A 219 -9.29 -9.79 10.24
CA ARG A 219 -9.73 -10.73 9.21
C ARG A 219 -9.91 -12.13 9.79
N GLU A 220 -8.92 -12.65 10.52
CA GLU A 220 -9.00 -13.97 11.17
C GLU A 220 -10.19 -14.06 12.15
N LYS A 221 -10.48 -12.96 12.87
CA LYS A 221 -11.65 -12.89 13.75
C LYS A 221 -12.99 -12.88 13.00
N THR A 222 -12.99 -12.44 11.74
CA THR A 222 -14.18 -12.30 10.90
C THR A 222 -14.50 -13.59 10.15
N ILE A 223 -13.47 -14.34 9.74
CA ILE A 223 -13.61 -15.65 9.09
C ILE A 223 -13.97 -16.70 10.16
N LYS A 224 -15.26 -16.77 10.49
CA LYS A 224 -15.82 -17.71 11.48
C LYS A 224 -17.06 -18.40 10.92
N ARG A 225 -17.57 -19.40 11.65
CA ARG A 225 -18.92 -19.93 11.40
C ARG A 225 -19.91 -18.74 11.42
N ASN A 226 -20.59 -18.51 10.29
CA ASN A 226 -21.47 -17.37 10.03
C ASN A 226 -20.80 -16.03 9.63
N THR A 227 -19.74 -16.05 8.82
CA THR A 227 -19.07 -14.85 8.26
C THR A 227 -20.03 -13.75 7.81
N ILE A 228 -21.08 -14.08 7.03
CA ILE A 228 -22.05 -13.09 6.54
C ILE A 228 -22.72 -12.32 7.67
N LYS A 229 -23.11 -13.00 8.76
CA LYS A 229 -23.75 -12.35 9.92
C LYS A 229 -22.78 -11.38 10.60
N VAL A 230 -21.50 -11.78 10.72
CA VAL A 230 -20.46 -10.91 11.28
C VAL A 230 -20.27 -9.67 10.40
N LEU A 231 -20.20 -9.84 9.08
CA LEU A 231 -20.08 -8.74 8.13
C LEU A 231 -21.27 -7.79 8.17
N SER A 232 -22.50 -8.31 8.25
CA SER A 232 -23.71 -7.49 8.44
C SER A 232 -23.61 -6.62 9.69
N ASN A 233 -23.21 -7.20 10.82
CA ASN A 233 -23.09 -6.46 12.08
C ASN A 233 -21.98 -5.38 12.01
N ILE A 234 -20.85 -5.69 11.37
CA ILE A 234 -19.78 -4.70 11.14
C ILE A 234 -20.33 -3.54 10.31
N LEU A 235 -20.98 -3.82 9.18
CA LEU A 235 -21.57 -2.77 8.34
C LEU A 235 -22.58 -1.94 9.13
N ILE A 236 -23.50 -2.58 9.85
CA ILE A 236 -24.55 -1.89 10.62
C ILE A 236 -23.92 -0.89 11.60
N ASN A 237 -22.96 -1.34 12.40
CA ASN A 237 -22.31 -0.49 13.39
C ASN A 237 -21.55 0.66 12.74
N THR A 238 -20.80 0.38 11.66
CA THR A 238 -20.10 1.41 10.91
C THR A 238 -21.05 2.47 10.39
N LEU A 239 -22.16 2.07 9.75
CA LEU A 239 -23.08 3.04 9.17
C LEU A 239 -23.73 3.95 10.22
N ILE A 240 -24.15 3.38 11.35
CA ILE A 240 -24.79 4.14 12.45
C ILE A 240 -23.80 5.13 13.07
N LEU A 241 -22.54 4.74 13.25
CA LEU A 241 -21.53 5.60 13.86
C LEU A 241 -21.03 6.70 12.91
N SER A 242 -21.04 6.46 11.60
CA SER A 242 -20.40 7.33 10.63
C SER A 242 -21.31 8.31 9.89
N TYR A 243 -22.62 8.05 9.82
CA TYR A 243 -23.53 8.83 8.98
C TYR A 243 -24.77 9.28 9.73
N GLU A 244 -25.24 10.48 9.37
CA GLU A 244 -26.50 11.00 9.91
C GLU A 244 -27.70 10.13 9.53
N LYS A 245 -28.61 9.97 10.48
CA LYS A 245 -29.87 9.22 10.33
C LYS A 245 -30.66 9.60 9.09
N LYS A 246 -30.77 10.90 8.79
CA LYS A 246 -31.51 11.39 7.62
C LYS A 246 -30.89 10.88 6.31
N THR A 247 -29.58 10.96 6.20
CA THR A 247 -28.80 10.48 5.04
C THR A 247 -28.96 8.97 4.87
N LEU A 248 -28.82 8.20 5.95
CA LEU A 248 -29.02 6.74 5.92
C LEU A 248 -30.44 6.38 5.49
N ASN A 249 -31.46 7.01 6.07
CA ASN A 249 -32.85 6.71 5.74
C ASN A 249 -33.21 7.02 4.29
N GLN A 250 -32.68 8.12 3.74
CA GLN A 250 -32.93 8.47 2.34
C GLN A 250 -32.29 7.45 1.39
N ASN A 251 -31.01 7.13 1.57
CA ASN A 251 -30.27 6.24 0.68
C ASN A 251 -30.74 4.78 0.82
N LEU A 252 -30.81 4.25 2.04
CA LEU A 252 -31.13 2.83 2.26
C LEU A 252 -32.59 2.49 1.91
N LYS A 253 -33.53 3.43 2.07
CA LYS A 253 -34.93 3.22 1.68
C LYS A 253 -35.06 2.96 0.19
N GLN A 254 -34.27 3.65 -0.64
CA GLN A 254 -34.25 3.44 -2.08
C GLN A 254 -33.68 2.05 -2.43
N HIS A 255 -32.51 1.69 -1.89
CA HIS A 255 -31.93 0.35 -2.07
C HIS A 255 -32.89 -0.78 -1.66
N ILE A 256 -33.56 -0.64 -0.50
CA ILE A 256 -34.54 -1.64 -0.03
C ILE A 256 -35.72 -1.76 -0.99
N LYS A 257 -36.22 -0.64 -1.53
CA LYS A 257 -37.32 -0.64 -2.50
C LYS A 257 -36.91 -1.39 -3.77
N ASP A 258 -35.75 -1.08 -4.31
CA ASP A 258 -35.24 -1.69 -5.54
C ASP A 258 -34.98 -3.19 -5.35
N TYR A 259 -34.37 -3.59 -4.24
CA TYR A 259 -34.12 -5.00 -3.94
C TYR A 259 -35.39 -5.79 -3.67
N LYS A 260 -36.44 -5.19 -3.10
CA LYS A 260 -37.75 -5.84 -3.02
C LYS A 260 -38.36 -6.04 -4.41
N GLY A 261 -38.23 -5.06 -5.30
CA GLY A 261 -38.63 -5.18 -6.70
C GLY A 261 -37.95 -6.35 -7.39
N LEU A 262 -36.62 -6.45 -7.25
CA LEU A 262 -35.84 -7.58 -7.76
C LEU A 262 -36.22 -8.91 -7.11
N LEU A 263 -36.47 -8.94 -5.80
CA LEU A 263 -36.85 -10.17 -5.09
C LEU A 263 -38.21 -10.73 -5.55
N ASN A 264 -39.13 -9.88 -6.03
CA ASN A 264 -40.39 -10.34 -6.63
C ASN A 264 -40.16 -11.12 -7.93
N VAL A 265 -39.13 -10.76 -8.69
CA VAL A 265 -38.69 -11.46 -9.91
C VAL A 265 -37.85 -12.69 -9.55
N TYR A 266 -36.89 -12.53 -8.64
CA TYR A 266 -35.92 -13.54 -8.22
C TYR A 266 -36.22 -14.08 -6.81
N LYS A 267 -37.38 -14.73 -6.62
CA LYS A 267 -37.94 -15.10 -5.30
C LYS A 267 -37.01 -15.93 -4.40
N SER A 268 -36.14 -16.74 -4.98
CA SER A 268 -35.18 -17.60 -4.28
C SER A 268 -33.85 -16.91 -3.94
N SER A 269 -33.63 -15.67 -4.39
CA SER A 269 -32.38 -14.94 -4.17
C SER A 269 -32.09 -14.71 -2.68
N ARG A 270 -31.04 -15.38 -2.18
CA ARG A 270 -30.62 -15.33 -0.78
C ARG A 270 -29.89 -14.02 -0.45
N ASN A 271 -29.04 -13.55 -1.36
CA ASN A 271 -28.30 -12.29 -1.24
C ASN A 271 -29.24 -11.09 -1.07
N LEU A 272 -30.29 -10.95 -1.90
CA LEU A 272 -31.25 -9.84 -1.78
C LEU A 272 -31.95 -9.82 -0.41
N LYS A 273 -32.30 -10.99 0.14
CA LYS A 273 -32.89 -11.09 1.49
C LYS A 273 -31.93 -10.58 2.56
N ILE A 274 -30.65 -10.92 2.45
CA ILE A 274 -29.59 -10.47 3.38
C ILE A 274 -29.39 -8.95 3.31
N TYR A 275 -29.37 -8.36 2.11
CA TYR A 275 -29.23 -6.91 1.93
C TYR A 275 -30.40 -6.16 2.55
N ILE A 276 -31.63 -6.56 2.20
CA ILE A 276 -32.84 -5.95 2.74
C ILE A 276 -32.87 -6.03 4.26
N GLN A 277 -32.53 -7.18 4.85
CA GLN A 277 -32.51 -7.36 6.29
C GLN A 277 -31.46 -6.46 6.94
N THR A 278 -30.24 -6.45 6.43
CA THR A 278 -29.13 -5.64 6.97
C THR A 278 -29.48 -4.16 6.92
N TYR A 279 -29.99 -3.66 5.79
CA TYR A 279 -30.30 -2.23 5.62
C TYR A 279 -31.51 -1.79 6.46
N LYS A 280 -32.51 -2.66 6.63
CA LYS A 280 -33.59 -2.40 7.59
C LYS A 280 -33.06 -2.27 9.01
N GLN A 281 -32.14 -3.14 9.42
CA GLN A 281 -31.54 -3.09 10.75
C GLN A 281 -30.77 -1.79 10.99
N VAL A 282 -30.07 -1.27 9.98
CA VAL A 282 -29.43 0.06 10.06
C VAL A 282 -30.48 1.13 10.34
N MET A 283 -31.55 1.17 9.53
CA MET A 283 -32.60 2.19 9.66
C MET A 283 -33.34 2.13 11.01
N THR A 284 -33.54 0.92 11.56
CA THR A 284 -34.21 0.76 12.87
C THR A 284 -33.28 1.03 14.05
N SER A 285 -31.99 0.75 13.92
CA SER A 285 -31.03 0.89 15.03
C SER A 285 -30.37 2.27 15.07
N ALA A 286 -30.47 3.05 13.99
CA ALA A 286 -30.21 4.49 14.00
C ALA A 286 -31.37 5.30 14.64
N ALA A 287 -32.33 4.63 15.30
CA ALA A 287 -33.48 5.24 15.97
C ALA A 287 -33.04 6.03 17.19
#